data_AF-A0A7J2JQX9-F1
#
_entry.id   AF-A0A7J2JQX9-F1
#
_cell.length_a   1.000
_cell.length_b   1.000
_cell.length_c   1.000
_cell.angle_alpha   90.00
_cell.angle_beta   90.00
_cell.angle_gamma   90.00
#
_symmetry.space_group_name_H-M   'P 1'
#
loop_
_entity.id
_entity.type
_entity.pdbx_description
1 polymer ?
#
loop_
_entity_poly.entity_id
_entity_poly.type
_entity_poly.pdbx_seq_one_letter_code
_entity_poly.pdbx_strand_id
1 'polypeptide(L)'
;MRPGSSPGFGGSFQKPRRRTTRGPPVDRLRHGETRRPGREGGGLILDKLRLEGLVVKLAKRVRMDRDLLDSLYFFVKAKYRETWWLSEEFYLGREVLALLLWGSPGEFPHLPARMRREVGPTTPDAGSPGDIRYDFQGVNRLMNPIHASEDPASSIREAMVFFDLKEILDAILSEGDVGANPEVGGGGQKPRR
;
A
#
# COMPACT_ATOMS: atom_id res chain seq x y z
N MET A 1 -51.76 -53.03 20.34
CA MET A 1 -51.08 -51.80 20.78
C MET A 1 -50.00 -51.45 19.76
N ARG A 2 -50.09 -50.28 19.12
CA ARG A 2 -49.05 -49.74 18.22
C ARG A 2 -48.03 -48.95 19.05
N PRO A 3 -46.76 -48.94 18.62
CA PRO A 3 -46.06 -47.68 18.35
C PRO A 3 -45.43 -47.77 16.95
N GLY A 4 -45.52 -46.78 16.07
CA GLY A 4 -45.17 -45.39 16.27
C GLY A 4 -44.05 -45.07 15.27
N SER A 5 -44.39 -45.02 13.98
CA SER A 5 -43.48 -44.72 12.88
C SER A 5 -43.07 -43.25 12.92
N SER A 6 -41.77 -42.98 13.01
CA SER A 6 -41.19 -41.66 12.75
C SER A 6 -40.46 -41.69 11.41
N PRO A 7 -40.79 -40.85 10.42
CA PRO A 7 -39.96 -40.70 9.23
C PRO A 7 -38.82 -39.72 9.53
N GLY A 8 -37.59 -40.21 9.44
CA GLY A 8 -36.38 -39.39 9.48
C GLY A 8 -36.30 -38.49 8.25
N PHE A 9 -36.23 -37.18 8.48
CA PHE A 9 -35.94 -36.18 7.45
C PHE A 9 -34.47 -36.31 7.02
N GLY A 10 -34.20 -37.12 5.99
CA GLY A 10 -32.92 -37.18 5.30
C GLY A 10 -32.76 -36.02 4.31
N GLY A 11 -32.53 -34.81 4.82
CA GLY A 11 -32.18 -33.65 4.01
C GLY A 11 -30.68 -33.61 3.73
N SER A 12 -30.26 -34.02 2.53
CA SER A 12 -28.90 -33.84 2.04
C SER A 12 -28.63 -32.35 1.79
N PHE A 13 -27.96 -31.69 2.74
CA PHE A 13 -27.39 -30.35 2.54
C PHE A 13 -26.24 -30.42 1.52
N GLN A 14 -26.55 -30.23 0.23
CA GLN A 14 -25.54 -29.95 -0.78
C GLN A 14 -25.02 -28.52 -0.58
N LYS A 15 -23.75 -28.39 -0.20
CA LYS A 15 -23.05 -27.10 -0.20
C LYS A 15 -23.09 -26.50 -1.62
N PRO A 16 -23.41 -25.21 -1.80
CA PRO A 16 -23.35 -24.60 -3.11
C PRO A 16 -21.91 -24.59 -3.61
N ARG A 17 -21.66 -25.24 -4.74
CA ARG A 17 -20.38 -25.19 -5.47
C ARG A 17 -20.15 -23.74 -5.91
N ARG A 18 -19.17 -23.06 -5.32
CA ARG A 18 -18.68 -21.77 -5.82
C ARG A 18 -18.24 -21.95 -7.27
N ARG A 19 -18.95 -21.31 -8.20
CA ARG A 19 -18.48 -21.10 -9.57
C ARG A 19 -17.26 -20.20 -9.48
N THR A 20 -16.08 -20.77 -9.66
CA THR A 20 -14.86 -20.00 -9.89
C THR A 20 -14.91 -19.47 -11.31
N THR A 21 -15.43 -18.26 -11.49
CA THR A 21 -15.21 -17.51 -12.71
C THR A 21 -13.74 -17.10 -12.70
N ARG A 22 -12.88 -17.93 -13.30
CA ARG A 22 -11.53 -17.53 -13.69
C ARG A 22 -11.71 -16.33 -14.62
N GLY A 23 -11.43 -15.14 -14.12
CA GLY A 23 -11.20 -13.98 -14.98
C GLY A 23 -10.08 -14.27 -15.97
N PRO A 24 -9.95 -13.46 -17.02
CA PRO A 24 -8.89 -13.64 -18.01
C PRO A 24 -7.54 -13.67 -17.29
N PRO A 25 -6.57 -14.46 -17.76
CA PRO A 25 -5.27 -14.54 -17.12
C PRO A 25 -4.65 -13.15 -17.15
N VAL A 26 -4.43 -12.57 -15.96
CA VAL A 26 -3.47 -11.48 -15.80
C VAL A 26 -2.15 -12.00 -16.33
N ASP A 27 -1.61 -11.29 -17.32
CA ASP A 27 -0.41 -11.67 -18.05
C ASP A 27 0.70 -11.88 -17.01
N ARG A 28 1.10 -13.15 -16.85
CA ARG A 28 2.21 -13.51 -15.99
C ARG A 28 3.42 -12.83 -16.58
N LEU A 29 3.99 -11.85 -15.89
CA LEU A 29 5.35 -11.40 -16.17
C LEU A 29 6.23 -12.65 -16.18
N ARG A 30 6.61 -13.07 -17.39
CA ARG A 30 7.36 -14.30 -17.59
C ARG A 30 8.70 -14.12 -16.90
N HIS A 31 9.07 -15.10 -16.07
CA HIS A 31 10.44 -15.24 -15.59
C HIS A 31 11.39 -15.18 -16.80
N GLY A 32 12.11 -14.07 -16.95
CA GLY A 32 13.07 -13.86 -18.03
C GLY A 32 12.85 -12.62 -18.91
N GLU A 33 11.78 -11.83 -18.73
CA GLU A 33 11.73 -10.52 -19.39
C GLU A 33 12.70 -9.55 -18.70
N THR A 34 13.78 -9.25 -19.43
CA THR A 34 14.74 -8.22 -19.10
C THR A 34 13.99 -6.91 -18.82
N ARG A 35 14.24 -6.32 -17.64
CA ARG A 35 13.78 -4.98 -17.28
C ARG A 35 13.95 -4.08 -18.50
N ARG A 36 12.85 -3.51 -19.03
CA ARG A 36 12.96 -2.47 -20.06
C ARG A 36 13.91 -1.39 -19.52
N PRO A 37 15.04 -1.11 -20.21
CA PRO A 37 16.01 -0.17 -19.69
C PRO A 37 15.35 1.21 -19.57
N GLY A 38 15.39 1.80 -18.36
CA GLY A 38 14.95 3.18 -18.11
C GLY A 38 13.67 3.39 -17.30
N ARG A 39 12.99 2.36 -16.77
CA ARG A 39 11.88 2.55 -15.82
C ARG A 39 12.28 2.18 -14.40
N GLU A 40 12.37 3.17 -13.52
CA GLU A 40 12.61 2.98 -12.08
C GLU A 40 11.49 2.13 -11.44
N GLY A 41 11.82 1.29 -10.47
CA GLY A 41 10.84 0.39 -9.82
C GLY A 41 9.61 1.11 -9.23
N GLY A 42 9.77 2.35 -8.77
CA GLY A 42 8.67 3.17 -8.26
C GLY A 42 7.61 3.53 -9.32
N GLY A 43 8.01 3.74 -10.58
CA GLY A 43 7.08 4.04 -11.67
C GLY A 43 6.18 2.86 -11.99
N LEU A 44 6.73 1.64 -11.97
CA LEU A 44 5.98 0.41 -12.21
C LEU A 44 4.98 0.10 -11.09
N ILE A 45 5.33 0.40 -9.82
CA ILE A 45 4.40 0.29 -8.70
C ILE A 45 3.23 1.26 -8.88
N LEU A 46 3.51 2.50 -9.27
CA LEU A 46 2.47 3.51 -9.48
C LEU A 46 1.51 3.14 -10.60
N ASP A 47 2.03 2.59 -11.71
CA ASP A 47 1.21 2.08 -12.81
C ASP A 47 0.30 0.95 -12.33
N LYS A 48 0.81 0.03 -11.49
CA LYS A 48 -0.03 -1.01 -10.87
C LYS A 48 -1.14 -0.40 -10.02
N LEU A 49 -0.82 0.56 -9.15
CA LEU A 49 -1.83 1.21 -8.30
C LEU A 49 -2.96 1.84 -9.13
N ARG A 50 -2.62 2.49 -10.25
CA ARG A 50 -3.61 3.05 -11.17
C ARG A 50 -4.47 2.00 -11.85
N LEU A 51 -3.87 0.89 -12.28
CA LEU A 51 -4.62 -0.23 -12.88
C LEU A 51 -5.62 -0.85 -11.89
N GLU A 52 -5.33 -0.81 -10.59
CA GLU A 52 -6.25 -1.21 -9.52
C GLU A 52 -7.35 -0.15 -9.23
N GLY A 53 -7.45 0.90 -10.05
CA GLY A 53 -8.46 1.95 -9.94
C GLY A 53 -8.19 2.96 -8.83
N LEU A 54 -6.94 3.09 -8.38
CA LEU A 54 -6.54 4.11 -7.41
C LEU A 54 -6.16 5.41 -8.13
N VAL A 55 -6.61 6.51 -7.54
CA VAL A 55 -6.35 7.87 -8.00
C VAL A 55 -5.25 8.46 -7.13
N VAL A 56 -4.21 9.02 -7.75
CA VAL A 56 -3.17 9.77 -7.04
C VAL A 56 -3.68 11.19 -6.81
N LYS A 57 -3.93 11.56 -5.55
CA LYS A 57 -4.40 12.90 -5.17
C LYS A 57 -3.28 13.88 -4.91
N LEU A 58 -2.20 13.40 -4.29
CA LEU A 58 -0.95 14.14 -4.12
C LEU A 58 0.22 13.21 -4.38
N ALA A 59 1.29 13.76 -4.94
CA ALA A 59 2.56 13.09 -5.08
C ALA A 59 3.69 14.07 -4.72
N LYS A 60 4.72 13.59 -4.04
CA LYS A 60 5.92 14.39 -3.73
C LYS A 60 7.15 13.51 -3.70
N ARG A 61 8.15 13.85 -4.52
CA ARG A 61 9.49 13.25 -4.40
C ARG A 61 10.23 14.01 -3.31
N VAL A 62 10.68 13.30 -2.28
CA VAL A 62 11.32 13.91 -1.11
C VAL A 62 12.60 13.15 -0.81
N ARG A 63 13.69 13.88 -0.59
CA ARG A 63 14.90 13.30 0.00
C ARG A 63 14.70 13.22 1.51
N MET A 64 14.69 12.00 2.05
CA MET A 64 14.46 11.75 3.46
C MET A 64 15.57 12.36 4.31
N ASP A 65 15.19 13.20 5.26
CA ASP A 65 16.05 13.67 6.34
C ASP A 65 15.61 13.06 7.68
N ARG A 66 16.33 13.45 8.74
CA ARG A 66 16.09 12.93 10.09
C ARG A 66 14.75 13.39 10.65
N ASP A 67 14.34 14.63 10.40
CA ASP A 67 13.09 15.19 10.91
C ASP A 67 11.88 14.49 10.28
N LEU A 68 11.93 14.24 8.97
CA LEU A 68 10.92 13.47 8.23
C LEU A 68 10.85 12.03 8.70
N LEU A 69 11.99 11.35 8.83
CA LEU A 69 12.05 9.96 9.26
C LEU A 69 11.48 9.79 10.68
N ASP A 70 11.89 10.66 11.61
CA ASP A 70 11.42 10.63 12.99
C ASP A 70 9.94 10.98 13.10
N SER A 71 9.45 11.94 12.31
CA SER A 71 8.02 12.29 12.27
C SER A 71 7.17 11.15 11.71
N LEU A 72 7.61 10.51 10.62
CA LEU A 72 6.88 9.41 9.98
C LEU A 72 6.71 8.22 10.93
N TYR A 73 7.81 7.84 11.59
CA TYR A 73 7.87 6.66 12.45
C TYR A 73 7.76 6.97 13.94
N PHE A 74 7.30 8.16 14.34
CA PHE A 74 7.22 8.58 15.75
C PHE A 74 6.63 7.51 16.69
N PHE A 75 5.50 6.92 16.29
CA PHE A 75 4.78 5.90 17.08
C PHE A 75 5.40 4.50 17.02
N VAL A 76 6.34 4.27 16.11
CA VAL A 76 6.93 2.96 15.81
C VAL A 76 8.40 2.90 16.24
N LYS A 77 9.11 4.04 16.26
CA LYS A 77 10.52 4.18 16.61
C LYS A 77 10.83 3.58 17.98
N ALA A 78 9.98 3.82 18.97
CA ALA A 78 10.16 3.27 20.33
C ALA A 78 10.20 1.74 20.33
N LYS A 79 9.37 1.08 19.52
CA LYS A 79 9.32 -0.39 19.38
C LYS A 79 10.61 -0.97 18.80
N TYR A 80 11.32 -0.21 17.97
CA TYR A 80 12.55 -0.63 17.30
C TYR A 80 13.79 0.09 17.82
N ARG A 81 13.76 0.63 19.05
CA ARG A 81 14.84 1.48 19.59
C ARG A 81 16.24 0.88 19.44
N GLU A 82 16.40 -0.41 19.70
CA GLU A 82 17.71 -1.10 19.65
C GLU A 82 18.25 -1.28 18.22
N THR A 83 17.36 -1.30 17.23
CA THR A 83 17.70 -1.53 15.81
C THR A 83 17.38 -0.32 14.93
N TRP A 84 16.98 0.81 15.52
CA TRP A 84 16.54 1.99 14.79
C TRP A 84 17.62 2.58 13.90
N TRP A 85 18.88 2.47 14.32
CA TRP A 85 20.04 2.91 13.54
C TRP A 85 20.07 2.29 12.13
N LEU A 86 19.60 1.05 11.94
CA LEU A 86 19.48 0.44 10.61
C LEU A 86 18.49 1.20 9.72
N SER A 87 17.41 1.73 10.29
CA SER A 87 16.42 2.54 9.57
C SER A 87 17.03 3.88 9.17
N GLU A 88 17.83 4.49 10.04
CA GLU A 88 18.54 5.74 9.73
C GLU A 88 19.55 5.53 8.59
N GLU A 89 20.41 4.52 8.68
CA GLU A 89 21.37 4.16 7.63
C GLU A 89 20.67 3.84 6.29
N PHE A 90 19.50 3.21 6.34
CA PHE A 90 18.79 2.86 5.13
C PHE A 90 18.02 4.02 4.53
N TYR A 91 17.32 4.85 5.31
CA TYR A 91 16.43 5.86 4.73
C TYR A 91 17.08 7.23 4.55
N LEU A 92 18.02 7.64 5.40
CA LEU A 92 18.56 9.01 5.35
C LEU A 92 19.28 9.30 4.04
N GLY A 93 18.97 10.46 3.46
CA GLY A 93 19.54 10.93 2.20
C GLY A 93 19.01 10.21 0.96
N ARG A 94 18.11 9.23 1.09
CA ARG A 94 17.48 8.56 -0.06
C ARG A 94 16.22 9.30 -0.49
N GLU A 95 15.92 9.24 -1.77
CA GLU A 95 14.67 9.75 -2.31
C GLU A 95 13.55 8.73 -2.12
N VAL A 96 12.39 9.24 -1.70
CA VAL A 96 11.13 8.49 -1.63
C VAL A 96 10.05 9.24 -2.41
N LEU A 97 9.07 8.50 -2.90
CA LEU A 97 7.86 9.07 -3.49
C LEU A 97 6.73 8.94 -2.48
N ALA A 98 6.37 10.05 -1.84
CA ALA A 98 5.19 10.12 -0.98
C ALA A 98 3.94 10.30 -1.84
N LEU A 99 2.90 9.53 -1.55
CA LEU A 99 1.64 9.52 -2.30
C LEU A 99 0.46 9.64 -1.33
N LEU A 100 -0.51 10.49 -1.68
CA LEU A 100 -1.86 10.42 -1.14
C LEU A 100 -2.75 9.77 -2.18
N LEU A 101 -3.33 8.62 -1.84
CA LEU A 101 -4.15 7.82 -2.76
C LEU A 101 -5.62 7.91 -2.37
N TRP A 102 -6.48 7.85 -3.38
CA TRP A 102 -7.93 7.81 -3.23
C TRP A 102 -8.52 6.69 -4.08
N GLY A 103 -9.66 6.15 -3.67
CA GLY A 103 -10.32 5.07 -4.39
C GLY A 103 -11.32 4.33 -3.53
N SER A 104 -12.06 3.43 -4.16
CA SER A 104 -13.02 2.57 -3.45
C SER A 104 -12.28 1.60 -2.51
N PRO A 105 -12.74 1.43 -1.26
CA PRO A 105 -12.22 0.38 -0.39
C PRO A 105 -12.64 -1.02 -0.85
N GLY A 106 -13.59 -1.13 -1.78
CA GLY A 106 -14.15 -2.42 -2.22
C GLY A 106 -14.84 -3.14 -1.07
N GLU A 107 -14.46 -4.38 -0.82
CA GLU A 107 -15.01 -5.21 0.27
C GLU A 107 -14.36 -4.94 1.64
N PHE A 108 -13.33 -4.08 1.70
CA PHE A 108 -12.60 -3.78 2.93
C PHE A 108 -13.28 -2.65 3.72
N PRO A 109 -13.08 -2.57 5.04
CA PRO A 109 -13.68 -1.51 5.86
C PRO A 109 -13.19 -0.10 5.48
N HIS A 110 -11.99 0.01 4.91
CA HIS A 110 -11.41 1.27 4.45
C HIS A 110 -10.27 1.02 3.44
N LEU A 111 -9.88 2.06 2.69
CA LEU A 111 -8.87 1.96 1.64
C LEU A 111 -7.50 1.50 2.18
N PRO A 112 -6.99 1.97 3.35
CA PRO A 112 -5.74 1.43 3.90
C PRO A 112 -5.75 -0.08 4.15
N ALA A 113 -6.89 -0.67 4.54
CA ALA A 113 -6.98 -2.12 4.73
C ALA A 113 -6.88 -2.88 3.40
N ARG A 114 -7.57 -2.38 2.37
CA ARG A 114 -7.43 -2.87 0.99
C ARG A 114 -5.98 -2.75 0.51
N MET A 115 -5.37 -1.59 0.69
CA MET A 115 -3.97 -1.32 0.31
C MET A 115 -3.00 -2.28 0.98
N ARG A 116 -3.16 -2.55 2.29
CA ARG A 116 -2.28 -3.50 3.00
C ARG A 116 -2.41 -4.92 2.50
N ARG A 117 -3.62 -5.33 2.08
CA ARG A 117 -3.79 -6.60 1.38
C ARG A 117 -2.99 -6.57 0.09
N GLU A 118 -3.26 -5.64 -0.83
CA GLU A 118 -2.58 -5.54 -2.13
C GLU A 118 -1.05 -5.47 -2.02
N VAL A 119 -0.55 -4.72 -1.03
CA VAL A 119 0.88 -4.59 -0.77
C VAL A 119 1.52 -5.90 -0.30
N GLY A 120 0.79 -6.72 0.45
CA GLY A 120 1.29 -7.96 1.03
C GLY A 120 2.08 -7.78 2.33
N PRO A 121 2.57 -8.89 2.92
CA PRO A 121 3.22 -8.88 4.23
C PRO A 121 4.52 -8.07 4.24
N THR A 122 4.88 -7.51 5.41
CA THR A 122 6.10 -6.69 5.56
C THR A 122 7.38 -7.46 5.22
N THR A 123 7.38 -8.77 5.47
CA THR A 123 8.43 -9.70 5.01
C THR A 123 8.05 -10.19 3.61
N PRO A 124 8.74 -9.76 2.55
CA PRO A 124 8.32 -10.03 1.17
C PRO A 124 8.18 -11.52 0.81
N ASP A 125 9.12 -12.35 1.28
CA ASP A 125 9.11 -13.81 1.01
C ASP A 125 7.94 -14.57 1.64
N ALA A 126 7.26 -13.96 2.62
CA ALA A 126 6.04 -14.53 3.20
C ALA A 126 4.79 -14.21 2.37
N GLY A 127 4.93 -13.38 1.33
CA GLY A 127 3.86 -12.98 0.43
C GLY A 127 3.56 -14.03 -0.64
N SER A 128 2.69 -13.66 -1.57
CA SER A 128 2.32 -14.49 -2.72
C SER A 128 2.36 -13.68 -4.02
N PRO A 129 2.49 -14.34 -5.19
CA PRO A 129 2.38 -13.66 -6.48
C PRO A 129 1.13 -12.78 -6.55
N GLY A 130 1.29 -11.54 -7.00
CA GLY A 130 0.26 -10.49 -6.99
C GLY A 130 0.38 -9.50 -5.81
N ASP A 131 1.09 -9.87 -4.74
CA ASP A 131 1.46 -8.95 -3.67
C ASP A 131 2.57 -8.01 -4.17
N ILE A 132 2.41 -6.71 -3.99
CA ILE A 132 3.41 -5.73 -4.48
C ILE A 132 4.81 -6.02 -3.92
N ARG A 133 4.93 -6.30 -2.62
CA ARG A 133 6.25 -6.57 -2.02
C ARG A 133 6.91 -7.84 -2.57
N TYR A 134 6.12 -8.86 -2.88
CA TYR A 134 6.60 -10.11 -3.46
C TYR A 134 7.01 -9.91 -4.93
N ASP A 135 6.12 -9.33 -5.74
CA ASP A 135 6.32 -9.17 -7.19
C ASP A 135 7.49 -8.24 -7.50
N PHE A 136 7.71 -7.21 -6.68
CA PHE A 136 8.83 -6.28 -6.81
C PHE A 136 10.09 -6.71 -6.04
N GLN A 137 10.12 -7.96 -5.56
CA GLN A 137 11.29 -8.61 -4.97
C GLN A 137 11.93 -7.80 -3.83
N GLY A 138 11.11 -7.36 -2.86
CA GLY A 138 11.64 -6.75 -1.64
C GLY A 138 12.61 -7.71 -0.95
N VAL A 139 13.74 -7.21 -0.45
CA VAL A 139 14.82 -8.07 0.06
C VAL A 139 14.55 -8.55 1.48
N ASN A 140 14.01 -7.67 2.33
CA ASN A 140 13.65 -7.99 3.71
C ASN A 140 12.66 -6.94 4.26
N ARG A 141 12.41 -6.99 5.58
CA ARG A 141 11.47 -6.07 6.25
C ARG A 141 11.86 -4.59 6.17
N LEU A 142 13.16 -4.29 6.17
CA LEU A 142 13.70 -2.93 6.06
C LEU A 142 13.72 -2.48 4.60
N MET A 143 14.12 -3.38 3.70
CA MET A 143 14.29 -3.14 2.27
C MET A 143 13.10 -3.68 1.46
N ASN A 144 11.88 -3.39 1.90
CA ASN A 144 10.69 -3.63 1.09
C ASN A 144 10.35 -2.38 0.26
N PRO A 145 9.76 -2.54 -0.93
CA PRO A 145 9.67 -1.45 -1.90
C PRO A 145 8.57 -0.42 -1.62
N ILE A 146 7.64 -0.71 -0.70
CA ILE A 146 6.48 0.15 -0.44
C ILE A 146 6.01 0.06 1.02
N HIS A 147 5.68 1.22 1.57
CA HIS A 147 4.95 1.40 2.81
C HIS A 147 3.48 1.77 2.52
N ALA A 148 2.57 1.32 3.37
CA ALA A 148 1.17 1.71 3.34
C ALA A 148 0.67 1.88 4.78
N SER A 149 -0.10 2.93 4.99
CA SER A 149 -0.73 3.27 6.27
C SER A 149 -1.63 2.15 6.79
N GLU A 150 -1.86 2.13 8.11
CA GLU A 150 -2.63 1.06 8.76
C GLU A 150 -4.14 1.30 8.68
N ASP A 151 -4.55 2.55 8.86
CA ASP A 151 -5.93 2.98 8.99
C ASP A 151 -6.10 4.45 8.52
N PRO A 152 -7.33 4.96 8.36
CA PRO A 152 -7.56 6.32 7.87
C PRO A 152 -6.92 7.42 8.72
N ALA A 153 -6.87 7.26 10.05
CA ALA A 153 -6.25 8.26 10.93
C ALA A 153 -4.73 8.26 10.76
N SER A 154 -4.12 7.06 10.66
CA SER A 154 -2.70 6.89 10.35
C SER A 154 -2.36 7.47 8.97
N SER A 155 -3.23 7.32 7.96
CA SER A 155 -3.04 7.91 6.63
C SER A 155 -2.94 9.43 6.64
N ILE A 156 -3.85 10.12 7.33
CA ILE A 156 -3.80 11.59 7.41
C ILE A 156 -2.56 12.06 8.17
N ARG A 157 -2.25 11.42 9.30
CA ARG A 157 -1.05 11.73 10.09
C ARG A 157 0.23 11.56 9.27
N GLU A 158 0.37 10.44 8.56
CA GLU A 158 1.53 10.16 7.72
C GLU A 158 1.62 11.13 6.54
N ALA A 159 0.48 11.48 5.93
CA ALA A 159 0.43 12.48 4.86
C ALA A 159 0.92 13.86 5.34
N MET A 160 0.55 14.28 6.55
CA MET A 160 0.97 15.57 7.14
C MET A 160 2.47 15.71 7.38
N VAL A 161 3.23 14.60 7.31
CA VAL A 161 4.70 14.62 7.32
C VAL A 161 5.24 15.22 6.01
N PHE A 162 4.61 14.91 4.88
CA PHE A 162 5.09 15.27 3.54
C PHE A 162 4.36 16.46 2.91
N PHE A 163 3.09 16.65 3.28
CA PHE A 163 2.17 17.66 2.76
C PHE A 163 1.66 18.54 3.89
N ASP A 164 1.29 19.77 3.57
CA ASP A 164 0.55 20.61 4.50
C ASP A 164 -0.94 20.22 4.55
N LEU A 165 -1.64 20.68 5.60
CA LEU A 165 -3.05 20.33 5.79
C LEU A 165 -3.93 20.91 4.67
N LYS A 166 -3.59 22.07 4.12
CA LYS A 166 -4.37 22.71 3.06
C LYS A 166 -4.27 21.91 1.77
N GLU A 167 -3.07 21.49 1.38
CA GLU A 167 -2.81 20.59 0.24
C GLU A 167 -3.64 19.31 0.37
N ILE A 168 -3.64 18.68 1.55
CA ILE A 168 -4.40 17.45 1.80
C ILE A 168 -5.91 17.70 1.64
N LEU A 169 -6.44 18.75 2.26
CA LEU A 169 -7.87 19.07 2.20
C LEU A 169 -8.30 19.40 0.77
N ASP A 170 -7.55 20.24 0.06
CA ASP A 170 -7.83 20.60 -1.33
C ASP A 170 -7.81 19.36 -2.23
N ALA A 171 -6.86 18.44 -2.01
CA ALA A 171 -6.75 17.22 -2.80
C ALA A 171 -7.84 16.19 -2.52
N ILE A 172 -8.34 16.11 -1.28
CA ILE A 172 -9.48 15.25 -0.92
C ILE A 172 -10.78 15.77 -1.55
N LEU A 173 -10.93 17.10 -1.64
CA LEU A 173 -12.12 17.74 -2.18
C LEU A 173 -12.12 17.89 -3.70
N SER A 174 -10.95 17.77 -4.35
CA SER A 174 -10.84 17.88 -5.81
C SER A 174 -11.24 16.59 -6.53
N GLU A 175 -11.65 16.73 -7.80
CA GLU A 175 -11.81 15.61 -8.73
C GLU A 175 -10.53 15.47 -9.58
N GLY A 176 -10.08 14.23 -9.84
CA GLY A 176 -8.93 13.95 -10.73
C GLY A 176 -7.69 13.31 -10.08
N ASP A 177 -6.77 12.84 -10.96
CA ASP A 177 -5.45 12.22 -10.67
C ASP A 177 -4.34 13.23 -11.03
N VAL A 178 -3.45 13.57 -10.10
CA VAL A 178 -2.39 14.58 -10.31
C VAL A 178 -1.17 14.06 -11.08
N GLY A 179 -1.15 12.79 -11.50
CA GLY A 179 -0.02 12.26 -12.25
C GLY A 179 1.20 11.92 -11.37
N ALA A 180 2.19 11.24 -11.98
CA ALA A 180 3.44 10.83 -11.34
C ALA A 180 4.56 11.89 -11.41
N ASN A 181 4.24 13.10 -11.87
CA ASN A 181 5.19 14.20 -11.99
C ASN A 181 4.93 15.16 -10.83
N PRO A 182 5.45 14.88 -9.62
CA PRO A 182 5.39 15.84 -8.55
C PRO A 182 6.21 17.06 -8.96
N GLU A 183 5.69 18.26 -8.75
CA GLU A 183 6.55 19.42 -8.70
C GLU A 183 7.67 19.14 -7.69
N VAL A 184 8.91 19.44 -8.07
CA VAL A 184 10.04 19.43 -7.15
C VAL A 184 9.72 20.52 -6.13
N GLY A 185 9.06 20.15 -5.04
CA GLY A 185 8.68 21.08 -3.98
C GLY A 185 9.95 21.71 -3.45
N GLY A 186 10.22 22.95 -3.88
CA GLY A 186 11.28 23.77 -3.33
C GLY A 186 11.14 23.79 -1.83
N GLY A 187 12.25 23.57 -1.12
CA GLY A 187 12.31 23.46 0.33
C GLY A 187 11.80 24.72 1.02
N GLY A 188 10.48 24.84 1.14
CA GLY A 188 9.82 25.73 2.07
C GLY A 188 9.97 25.12 3.45
N GLN A 189 11.06 25.48 4.12
CA GLN A 189 11.28 25.18 5.52
C GLN A 189 10.04 25.65 6.30
N LYS A 190 9.29 24.71 6.89
CA LYS A 190 8.17 25.05 7.80
C LYS A 190 8.72 26.01 8.87
N PRO A 191 8.04 27.13 9.17
CA PRO A 191 8.45 27.97 10.27
C PRO A 191 8.38 27.14 11.54
N ARG A 192 9.53 26.95 12.18
CA ARG A 192 9.65 26.33 13.50
C ARG A 192 8.88 27.22 14.47
N ARG A 193 7.80 26.69 15.07
CA ARG A 193 7.17 27.26 16.26
C ARG A 193 7.81 26.65 17.49
#